data_AF-A0A838WCU3-F1
#
_entry.id   AF-A0A838WCU3-F1
#
_cell.length_a   1.000
_cell.length_b   1.000
_cell.length_c   1.000
_cell.angle_alpha   90.00
_cell.angle_beta   90.00
_cell.angle_gamma   90.00
#
_symmetry.space_group_name_H-M   'P 1'
#
loop_
_entity.id
_entity.type
_entity.pdbx_description
1 polymer ?
#
loop_
_entity_poly.entity_id
_entity_poly.type
_entity_poly.pdbx_seq_one_letter_code
_entity_poly.pdbx_strand_id
1 'polypeptide(L)'
;MFACPVAERTELRLLEERHADELALLVDRNREHLRAWLPWVDGSRTPADARIFIAGAMRRWGQNNGFTAGIWHEGEMAGTIGLHAIDWSSRASSIGYWIGSDFQGKGIATAACRAVLDHAFGALGLNRVEIRCAPANRRSRAVPERLGFTKEGTLRQVQLLYDRYTDLVVYAMLADEWIGREMGA
;
A
#
# COMPACT_ATOMS: atom_id res chain seq x y z
N MET A 1 -18.69 -12.15 1.50
CA MET A 1 -17.77 -11.01 1.32
C MET A 1 -16.68 -11.48 0.37
N PHE A 2 -16.40 -10.76 -0.71
CA PHE A 2 -15.31 -11.14 -1.63
C PHE A 2 -13.97 -10.80 -0.98
N ALA A 3 -13.07 -11.79 -0.93
CA ALA A 3 -11.73 -11.65 -0.36
C ALA A 3 -10.71 -12.28 -1.31
N CYS A 4 -9.49 -11.75 -1.31
CA CYS A 4 -8.36 -12.28 -2.06
C CYS A 4 -7.35 -12.84 -1.04
N PRO A 5 -7.23 -14.16 -0.88
CA PRO A 5 -6.18 -14.77 -0.07
C PRO A 5 -4.80 -14.46 -0.66
N VAL A 6 -3.85 -14.03 0.17
CA VAL A 6 -2.49 -13.65 -0.27
C VAL A 6 -1.38 -14.41 0.43
N ALA A 7 -1.65 -14.98 1.60
CA ALA A 7 -0.78 -15.90 2.31
C ALA A 7 -1.60 -16.72 3.31
N GLU A 8 -0.95 -17.62 4.03
CA GLU A 8 -1.58 -18.33 5.14
C GLU A 8 -2.22 -17.32 6.12
N ARG A 9 -3.50 -17.53 6.40
CA ARG A 9 -4.33 -16.70 7.30
C ARG A 9 -4.31 -15.21 6.96
N THR A 10 -3.96 -14.84 5.73
CA THR A 10 -3.83 -13.44 5.30
C THR A 10 -4.62 -13.21 4.02
N GLU A 11 -5.46 -12.17 4.02
CA GLU A 11 -6.29 -11.83 2.88
C GLU A 11 -6.49 -10.33 2.72
N LEU A 12 -6.80 -9.93 1.49
CA LEU A 12 -7.19 -8.58 1.12
C LEU A 12 -8.70 -8.51 0.92
N ARG A 13 -9.30 -7.44 1.43
CA ARG A 13 -10.71 -7.11 1.18
C ARG A 13 -10.79 -5.65 0.80
N LEU A 14 -11.62 -5.30 -0.18
CA LEU A 14 -11.89 -3.88 -0.48
C LEU A 14 -12.38 -3.18 0.79
N LEU A 15 -11.87 -1.97 1.05
CA LEU A 15 -12.37 -1.18 2.16
C LEU A 15 -13.80 -0.73 1.86
N GLU A 16 -14.66 -0.89 2.86
CA GLU A 16 -16.07 -0.55 2.83
C GLU A 16 -16.38 0.23 4.12
N GLU A 17 -17.42 1.05 4.12
CA GLU A 17 -17.70 1.96 5.24
C GLU A 17 -17.85 1.24 6.59
N ARG A 18 -18.33 -0.02 6.59
CA ARG A 18 -18.44 -0.85 7.79
C ARG A 18 -17.10 -1.17 8.46
N HIS A 19 -15.98 -1.01 7.76
CA HIS A 19 -14.63 -1.24 8.30
C HIS A 19 -14.04 0.02 8.96
N ALA A 20 -14.76 1.16 8.98
CA ALA A 20 -14.23 2.43 9.46
C ALA A 20 -13.85 2.43 10.94
N ASP A 21 -14.66 1.80 11.79
CA ASP A 21 -14.39 1.75 13.23
C ASP A 21 -13.16 0.88 13.52
N GLU A 22 -13.04 -0.27 12.85
CA GLU A 22 -11.85 -1.16 12.94
C GLU A 22 -10.58 -0.44 12.44
N LEU A 23 -10.67 0.25 11.30
CA LEU A 23 -9.55 1.03 10.74
C LEU A 23 -9.12 2.16 11.68
N ALA A 24 -10.07 2.92 12.24
CA ALA A 24 -9.77 4.01 13.16
C ALA A 24 -9.08 3.49 14.43
N LEU A 25 -9.55 2.38 15.00
CA LEU A 25 -8.92 1.73 16.15
C LEU A 25 -7.48 1.28 15.84
N LEU A 26 -7.25 0.68 14.67
CA LEU A 26 -5.91 0.25 14.26
C LEU A 26 -4.95 1.44 14.09
N VAL A 27 -5.41 2.51 13.45
CA VAL A 27 -4.62 3.74 13.28
C VAL A 27 -4.28 4.35 14.62
N ASP A 28 -5.24 4.44 15.54
CA ASP A 28 -5.02 5.07 16.84
C ASP A 28 -4.00 4.31 17.70
N ARG A 29 -4.13 2.97 17.77
CA ARG A 29 -3.17 2.09 18.46
C ARG A 29 -1.75 2.18 17.89
N ASN A 30 -1.62 2.52 16.62
CA ASN A 30 -0.34 2.59 15.91
C ASN A 30 0.11 4.01 15.59
N ARG A 31 -0.52 5.03 16.19
CA ARG A 31 -0.36 6.43 15.79
C ARG A 31 1.10 6.88 15.78
N GLU A 32 1.83 6.65 16.87
CA GLU A 32 3.25 7.04 16.96
C GLU A 32 4.11 6.31 15.91
N HIS A 33 3.85 5.02 15.74
CA HIS A 33 4.53 4.18 14.76
C HIS A 33 4.31 4.67 13.32
N LEU A 34 3.07 4.98 12.95
CA LEU A 34 2.69 5.42 11.62
C LEU A 34 3.15 6.85 11.35
N ARG A 35 3.02 7.74 12.34
CA ARG A 35 3.46 9.15 12.28
C ARG A 35 4.94 9.28 11.90
N ALA A 36 5.79 8.31 12.26
CA ALA A 36 7.19 8.34 11.87
C ALA A 36 7.40 8.41 10.34
N TRP A 37 6.42 7.97 9.54
CA TRP A 37 6.56 7.82 8.09
C TRP A 37 5.41 8.40 7.25
N LEU A 38 4.23 8.61 7.84
CA LEU A 38 3.01 8.90 7.08
C LEU A 38 2.41 10.25 7.50
N PRO A 39 2.31 11.24 6.59
CA PRO A 39 1.89 12.60 6.95
C PRO A 39 0.40 12.73 7.29
N TRP A 40 -0.44 11.80 6.82
CA TRP A 40 -1.91 11.87 6.97
C TRP A 40 -2.39 11.52 8.38
N VAL A 41 -1.54 10.91 9.22
CA VAL A 41 -1.96 10.29 10.50
C VAL A 41 -2.64 11.31 11.42
N ASP A 42 -2.19 12.57 11.45
CA ASP A 42 -2.80 13.61 12.29
C ASP A 42 -4.20 14.03 11.86
N GLY A 43 -4.50 13.89 10.57
CA GLY A 43 -5.81 14.21 10.00
C GLY A 43 -6.81 13.05 10.13
N SER A 44 -6.40 11.88 10.61
CA SER A 44 -7.28 10.73 10.82
C SER A 44 -7.31 10.35 12.30
N ARG A 45 -8.34 10.82 13.01
CA ARG A 45 -8.46 10.68 14.48
C ARG A 45 -9.72 9.96 14.91
N THR A 46 -10.75 10.00 14.08
CA THR A 46 -12.07 9.50 14.41
C THR A 46 -12.54 8.46 13.38
N PRO A 47 -13.52 7.61 13.75
CA PRO A 47 -14.19 6.77 12.76
C PRO A 47 -14.84 7.56 11.62
N ALA A 48 -15.26 8.81 11.86
CA ALA A 48 -15.78 9.68 10.80
C ALA A 48 -14.70 10.02 9.75
N ASP A 49 -13.47 10.30 10.18
CA ASP A 49 -12.34 10.54 9.27
C ASP A 49 -12.02 9.27 8.45
N ALA A 50 -12.07 8.11 9.09
CA ALA A 50 -11.91 6.82 8.41
C ALA A 50 -13.02 6.59 7.36
N ARG A 51 -14.29 6.91 7.66
CA ARG A 51 -15.39 6.83 6.67
C ARG A 51 -15.14 7.75 5.48
N ILE A 52 -14.67 8.98 5.70
CA ILE A 52 -14.34 9.92 4.61
C ILE A 52 -13.24 9.34 3.70
N PHE A 53 -12.18 8.80 4.31
CA PHE A 53 -11.10 8.14 3.56
C PHE A 53 -11.62 6.95 2.73
N ILE A 54 -12.43 6.08 3.34
CA ILE A 54 -12.99 4.89 2.69
C ILE A 54 -13.93 5.28 1.53
N ALA A 55 -14.82 6.26 1.73
CA ALA A 55 -15.69 6.76 0.67
C ALA A 55 -14.89 7.31 -0.51
N GLY A 56 -13.78 8.02 -0.24
CA GLY A 56 -12.85 8.46 -1.27
C GLY A 56 -12.16 7.31 -2.01
N ALA A 57 -11.78 6.24 -1.30
CA ALA A 57 -11.20 5.04 -1.90
C ALA A 57 -12.21 4.28 -2.77
N MET A 58 -13.45 4.12 -2.31
CA MET A 58 -14.54 3.50 -3.06
C MET A 58 -14.87 4.29 -4.33
N ARG A 59 -14.86 5.64 -4.26
CA ARG A 59 -15.05 6.50 -5.44
C ARG A 59 -13.93 6.28 -6.48
N ARG A 60 -12.67 6.24 -6.06
CA ARG A 60 -11.53 5.96 -6.96
C ARG A 60 -11.66 4.60 -7.64
N TRP A 61 -12.04 3.58 -6.86
CA TRP A 61 -12.27 2.24 -7.39
C TRP A 61 -13.39 2.22 -8.44
N GLY A 62 -14.54 2.85 -8.16
CA GLY A 62 -15.65 2.96 -9.11
C GLY A 62 -15.31 3.77 -10.38
N GLN A 63 -14.28 4.60 -10.33
CA GLN A 63 -13.77 5.37 -11.48
C GLN A 63 -12.63 4.67 -12.23
N ASN A 64 -12.31 3.42 -11.88
CA ASN A 64 -11.16 2.70 -12.41
C ASN A 64 -9.84 3.49 -12.27
N ASN A 65 -9.65 4.16 -11.13
CA ASN A 65 -8.51 5.07 -10.89
C ASN A 65 -7.79 4.74 -9.58
N GLY A 66 -7.46 3.47 -9.42
CA GLY A 66 -6.84 2.93 -8.21
C GLY A 66 -7.87 2.41 -7.20
N PHE A 67 -7.39 1.77 -6.14
CA PHE A 67 -8.24 1.17 -5.11
C PHE A 67 -7.52 1.16 -3.76
N THR A 68 -8.26 0.86 -2.68
CA THR A 68 -7.67 0.59 -1.38
C THR A 68 -8.36 -0.62 -0.76
N ALA A 69 -7.55 -1.59 -0.35
CA ALA A 69 -7.96 -2.77 0.38
C ALA A 69 -7.42 -2.70 1.81
N GLY A 70 -8.18 -3.26 2.74
CA GLY A 70 -7.66 -3.62 4.05
C GLY A 70 -6.94 -4.97 3.97
N ILE A 71 -5.95 -5.15 4.83
CA ILE A 71 -5.22 -6.40 4.99
C ILE A 71 -5.73 -7.02 6.29
N TRP A 72 -6.29 -8.23 6.24
CA TRP A 72 -6.63 -9.01 7.44
C TRP A 72 -5.64 -10.14 7.62
N HIS A 73 -5.16 -10.33 8.85
CA HIS A 73 -4.31 -11.44 9.24
C HIS A 73 -4.89 -12.09 10.49
N GLU A 74 -5.13 -13.39 10.44
CA GLU A 74 -5.78 -14.15 11.53
C GLU A 74 -7.17 -13.62 11.93
N GLY A 75 -7.86 -12.95 11.00
CA GLY A 75 -9.18 -12.35 11.24
C GLY A 75 -9.14 -10.93 11.79
N GLU A 76 -7.96 -10.37 12.06
CA GLU A 76 -7.79 -8.98 12.54
C GLU A 76 -7.27 -8.08 11.43
N MET A 77 -7.76 -6.84 11.33
CA MET A 77 -7.18 -5.86 10.41
C MET A 77 -5.74 -5.53 10.80
N ALA A 78 -4.83 -5.81 9.88
CA ALA A 78 -3.39 -5.61 10.02
C ALA A 78 -2.90 -4.30 9.39
N GLY A 79 -3.66 -3.71 8.46
CA GLY A 79 -3.28 -2.50 7.76
C GLY A 79 -4.05 -2.26 6.48
N THR A 80 -3.49 -1.45 5.57
CA THR A 80 -4.08 -1.19 4.26
C THR A 80 -3.04 -1.26 3.16
N ILE A 81 -3.49 -1.58 1.94
CA ILE A 81 -2.70 -1.54 0.72
C ILE A 81 -3.57 -1.09 -0.46
N GLY A 82 -2.97 -0.49 -1.47
CA GLY A 82 -3.67 -0.29 -2.73
C GLY A 82 -2.85 0.45 -3.77
N LEU A 83 -3.48 0.67 -4.91
CA LEU A 83 -2.96 1.53 -5.97
C LEU A 83 -3.44 2.96 -5.76
N HIS A 84 -2.52 3.91 -5.86
CA HIS A 84 -2.83 5.32 -6.02
C HIS A 84 -3.49 5.57 -7.39
N ALA A 85 -3.67 6.83 -7.77
CA ALA A 85 -4.22 7.18 -9.07
C ALA A 85 -3.43 6.49 -10.20
N ILE A 86 -4.15 6.04 -11.22
CA ILE A 86 -3.59 5.35 -12.38
C ILE A 86 -3.46 6.38 -13.49
N ASP A 87 -2.25 6.53 -13.99
CA ASP A 87 -2.02 7.18 -15.28
C ASP A 87 -2.24 6.14 -16.38
N TRP A 88 -3.43 6.13 -16.97
CA TRP A 88 -3.78 5.21 -18.05
C TRP A 88 -3.04 5.50 -19.36
N SER A 89 -2.56 6.73 -19.56
CA SER A 89 -1.81 7.10 -20.77
C SER A 89 -0.42 6.46 -20.76
N SER A 90 0.25 6.51 -19.60
CA SER A 90 1.55 5.87 -19.37
C SER A 90 1.42 4.42 -18.87
N ARG A 91 0.19 3.97 -18.60
CA ARG A 91 -0.11 2.69 -17.93
C ARG A 91 0.71 2.50 -16.65
N ALA A 92 0.70 3.51 -15.79
CA ALA A 92 1.54 3.54 -14.59
C ALA A 92 0.74 3.87 -13.33
N SER A 93 1.18 3.34 -12.19
CA SER A 93 0.67 3.73 -10.88
C SER A 93 1.72 3.53 -9.79
N SER A 94 1.34 3.75 -8.54
CA SER A 94 2.17 3.47 -7.37
C SER A 94 1.39 2.75 -6.30
N ILE A 95 2.06 1.86 -5.56
CA ILE A 95 1.49 1.17 -4.40
C ILE A 95 1.77 1.98 -3.14
N GLY A 96 0.72 2.21 -2.36
CA GLY A 96 0.81 2.66 -0.98
C GLY A 96 0.37 1.53 -0.04
N TYR A 97 1.11 1.33 1.05
CA TYR A 97 0.73 0.39 2.11
C TYR A 97 1.26 0.82 3.47
N TRP A 98 0.64 0.29 4.51
CA TRP A 98 1.15 0.31 5.88
C TRP A 98 0.55 -0.85 6.67
N ILE A 99 1.25 -1.29 7.71
CA ILE A 99 0.78 -2.31 8.65
C ILE A 99 1.04 -1.87 10.09
N GLY A 100 0.20 -2.31 11.02
CA GLY A 100 0.40 -2.11 12.45
C GLY A 100 1.70 -2.78 12.93
N SER A 101 2.26 -2.30 14.04
CA SER A 101 3.52 -2.78 14.63
C SER A 101 3.49 -4.28 14.89
N ASP A 102 2.36 -4.80 15.38
CA ASP A 102 2.18 -6.18 15.83
C ASP A 102 2.09 -7.19 14.64
N PHE A 103 1.99 -6.65 13.42
CA PHE A 103 1.93 -7.42 12.18
C PHE A 103 3.26 -7.40 11.41
N GLN A 104 4.28 -6.69 11.91
CA GLN A 104 5.58 -6.59 11.26
C GLN A 104 6.40 -7.88 11.37
N GLY A 105 7.29 -8.10 10.41
CA GLY A 105 8.18 -9.27 10.39
C GLY A 105 7.52 -10.58 9.96
N LYS A 106 6.22 -10.59 9.67
CA LYS A 106 5.44 -11.78 9.28
C LYS A 106 5.28 -11.98 7.77
N GLY A 107 5.97 -11.18 6.94
CA GLY A 107 5.83 -11.24 5.47
C GLY A 107 4.51 -10.68 4.90
N ILE A 108 3.57 -10.24 5.75
CA ILE A 108 2.21 -9.78 5.36
C ILE A 108 2.25 -8.68 4.28
N ALA A 109 3.03 -7.61 4.49
CA ALA A 109 3.11 -6.52 3.52
C ALA A 109 3.70 -6.97 2.17
N THR A 110 4.66 -7.90 2.18
CA THR A 110 5.26 -8.45 0.95
C THR A 110 4.25 -9.31 0.18
N ALA A 111 3.51 -10.18 0.87
CA ALA A 111 2.46 -10.99 0.27
C ALA A 111 1.33 -10.12 -0.31
N ALA A 112 0.89 -9.10 0.43
CA ALA A 112 -0.09 -8.14 -0.03
C ALA A 112 0.40 -7.39 -1.28
N CYS A 113 1.64 -6.87 -1.28
CA CYS A 113 2.22 -6.19 -2.44
C CYS A 113 2.30 -7.09 -3.67
N ARG A 114 2.71 -8.36 -3.51
CA ARG A 114 2.72 -9.35 -4.61
C ARG A 114 1.35 -9.45 -5.27
N ALA A 115 0.30 -9.69 -4.49
CA ALA A 115 -1.05 -9.82 -5.04
C ALA A 115 -1.54 -8.55 -5.76
N VAL A 116 -1.16 -7.36 -5.27
CA VAL A 116 -1.48 -6.09 -5.94
C VAL A 116 -0.70 -5.94 -7.25
N LEU A 117 0.55 -6.42 -7.33
CA LEU A 117 1.33 -6.43 -8.58
C LEU A 117 0.75 -7.39 -9.60
N ASP A 118 0.34 -8.60 -9.18
CA ASP A 118 -0.33 -9.57 -10.06
C ASP A 118 -1.59 -8.97 -10.66
N HIS A 119 -2.38 -8.25 -9.86
CA HIS A 119 -3.54 -7.53 -10.34
C HIS A 119 -3.18 -6.36 -11.28
N ALA A 120 -2.17 -5.57 -10.93
CA ALA A 120 -1.75 -4.40 -11.69
C ALA A 120 -1.21 -4.76 -13.08
N PHE A 121 -0.34 -5.75 -13.18
CA PHE A 121 0.26 -6.17 -14.45
C PHE A 121 -0.64 -7.13 -15.23
N GLY A 122 -1.38 -8.00 -14.54
CA GLY A 122 -2.30 -8.96 -15.17
C GLY A 122 -3.63 -8.33 -15.57
N ALA A 123 -4.49 -8.08 -14.59
CA ALA A 123 -5.88 -7.66 -14.84
C ALA A 123 -5.99 -6.23 -15.35
N LEU A 124 -5.18 -5.29 -14.83
CA LEU A 124 -5.21 -3.89 -15.25
C LEU A 124 -4.30 -3.61 -16.46
N GLY A 125 -3.39 -4.53 -16.80
CA GLY A 125 -2.47 -4.35 -17.93
C GLY A 125 -1.59 -3.10 -17.81
N LEU A 126 -1.23 -2.71 -16.58
CA LEU A 126 -0.27 -1.64 -16.34
C LEU A 126 1.11 -2.07 -16.84
N ASN A 127 1.94 -1.09 -17.22
CA ASN A 127 3.32 -1.33 -17.61
C ASN A 127 4.29 -1.08 -16.45
N ARG A 128 3.93 -0.20 -15.51
CA ARG A 128 4.85 0.27 -14.46
C ARG A 128 4.15 0.46 -13.12
N VAL A 129 4.79 -0.01 -12.05
CA VAL A 129 4.35 0.22 -10.67
C VAL A 129 5.51 0.72 -9.81
N GLU A 130 5.29 1.83 -9.10
CA GLU A 130 6.27 2.41 -8.19
C GLU A 130 5.94 2.15 -6.71
N ILE A 131 6.98 2.08 -5.88
CA ILE A 131 6.88 2.20 -4.42
C ILE A 131 7.86 3.30 -3.98
N ARG A 132 7.38 4.23 -3.17
CA ARG A 132 8.19 5.32 -2.62
C ARG A 132 8.21 5.25 -1.10
N CYS A 133 9.39 5.39 -0.51
CA CYS A 133 9.54 5.33 0.95
C CYS A 133 10.76 6.13 1.42
N ALA A 134 10.72 6.60 2.67
CA ALA A 134 11.85 7.33 3.26
C ALA A 134 13.11 6.46 3.31
N PRO A 135 14.31 7.00 3.05
CA PRO A 135 15.58 6.25 3.10
C PRO A 135 15.81 5.49 4.42
N ALA A 136 15.38 6.08 5.53
CA ALA A 136 15.49 5.51 6.88
C ALA A 136 14.45 4.42 7.20
N ASN A 137 13.37 4.31 6.41
CA ASN A 137 12.34 3.30 6.61
C ASN A 137 12.78 1.95 6.03
N ARG A 138 13.73 1.30 6.71
CA ARG A 138 14.30 0.00 6.28
C ARG A 138 13.24 -1.08 6.09
N ARG A 139 12.18 -1.09 6.91
CA ARG A 139 11.10 -2.08 6.81
C ARG A 139 10.31 -1.92 5.53
N SER A 140 9.92 -0.70 5.18
CA SER A 140 9.22 -0.43 3.92
C SER A 140 10.14 -0.69 2.73
N ARG A 141 11.40 -0.26 2.76
CA ARG A 141 12.38 -0.52 1.67
C ARG A 141 12.61 -2.00 1.39
N ALA A 142 12.60 -2.82 2.43
CA ALA A 142 12.82 -4.25 2.29
C ALA A 142 11.66 -4.99 1.58
N VAL A 143 10.51 -4.36 1.36
CA VAL A 143 9.40 -4.93 0.58
C VAL A 143 9.67 -4.90 -0.93
N PRO A 144 9.86 -3.73 -1.59
CA PRO A 144 10.23 -3.67 -3.00
C PRO A 144 11.56 -4.39 -3.28
N GLU A 145 12.54 -4.31 -2.36
CA GLU A 145 13.82 -5.02 -2.51
C GLU A 145 13.62 -6.56 -2.57
N ARG A 146 12.76 -7.14 -1.73
CA ARG A 146 12.44 -8.58 -1.77
C ARG A 146 11.64 -8.98 -3.00
N LEU A 147 10.78 -8.09 -3.48
CA LEU A 147 9.97 -8.32 -4.69
C LEU A 147 10.76 -8.09 -5.98
N GLY A 148 12.03 -7.66 -5.87
CA GLY A 148 12.92 -7.51 -7.01
C GLY A 148 12.71 -6.22 -7.81
N PHE A 149 12.16 -5.18 -7.18
CA PHE A 149 12.08 -3.85 -7.79
C PHE A 149 13.48 -3.28 -8.01
N THR A 150 13.61 -2.47 -9.05
CA THR A 150 14.80 -1.67 -9.31
C THR A 150 14.73 -0.36 -8.54
N LYS A 151 15.79 -0.04 -7.78
CA LYS A 151 15.95 1.29 -7.16
C LYS A 151 16.42 2.27 -8.23
N GLU A 152 15.56 3.19 -8.64
CA GLU A 152 15.86 4.14 -9.72
C GLU A 152 16.45 5.46 -9.23
N GLY A 153 16.23 5.82 -7.97
CA GLY A 153 16.77 7.08 -7.46
C GLY A 153 16.25 7.50 -6.10
N THR A 154 16.50 8.78 -5.77
CA THR A 154 16.01 9.41 -4.56
C THR A 154 15.53 10.82 -4.90
N LEU A 155 14.26 11.08 -4.63
CA LEU A 155 13.65 12.40 -4.77
C LEU A 155 13.98 13.20 -3.50
N ARG A 156 14.73 14.28 -3.66
CA ARG A 156 15.19 15.12 -2.55
C ARG A 156 14.05 16.00 -2.04
N GLN A 157 13.83 16.00 -0.72
CA GLN A 157 12.89 16.88 -0.02
C GLN A 157 11.47 16.91 -0.62
N VAL A 158 11.03 15.82 -1.25
CA VAL A 158 9.78 15.79 -2.02
C VAL A 158 8.53 15.64 -1.14
N GLN A 159 8.66 15.14 0.09
CA GLN A 159 7.54 14.94 1.00
C GLN A 159 7.68 15.81 2.25
N LEU A 160 6.70 16.69 2.48
CA LEU A 160 6.53 17.35 3.76
C LEU A 160 5.99 16.33 4.78
N LEU A 161 6.81 15.99 5.76
CA LEU A 161 6.45 15.15 6.89
C LEU A 161 6.39 16.03 8.13
N TYR A 162 5.20 16.58 8.38
CA TYR A 162 4.93 17.55 9.45
C TYR A 162 5.79 18.81 9.34
N ASP A 163 6.87 18.88 10.10
CA ASP A 163 7.74 20.04 10.28
C ASP A 163 8.99 20.02 9.38
N ARG A 164 9.18 18.94 8.61
CA ARG A 164 10.39 18.75 7.80
C ARG A 164 10.09 18.17 6.43
N TYR A 165 10.87 18.59 5.44
CA TYR A 165 10.89 17.93 4.13
C TYR A 165 11.80 16.70 4.18
N THR A 166 11.30 15.60 3.63
CA THR A 166 11.96 14.30 3.63
C THR A 166 12.19 13.80 2.21
N ASP A 167 13.33 13.15 2.03
CA ASP A 167 13.66 12.44 0.80
C ASP A 167 12.82 11.18 0.67
N LEU A 168 12.52 10.77 -0.56
CA LEU A 168 11.90 9.48 -0.85
C LEU A 168 12.74 8.69 -1.85
N VAL A 169 13.09 7.45 -1.48
CA VAL A 169 13.69 6.48 -2.39
C VAL A 169 12.59 5.96 -3.31
N VAL A 170 12.87 5.92 -4.61
CA VAL A 170 11.96 5.42 -5.63
C VAL A 170 12.40 4.03 -6.06
N TYR A 171 11.49 3.09 -5.96
CA TYR A 171 11.60 1.74 -6.50
C TYR A 171 10.54 1.57 -7.58
N ALA A 172 10.90 0.93 -8.69
CA ALA A 172 9.96 0.62 -9.76
C ALA A 172 10.06 -0.84 -10.20
N MET A 173 8.94 -1.38 -10.65
CA MET A 173 8.81 -2.66 -11.31
C MET A 173 8.13 -2.44 -12.66
N LEU A 174 8.68 -3.06 -13.70
CA LEU A 174 8.07 -3.11 -15.03
C LEU A 174 7.33 -4.43 -15.25
N ALA A 175 6.35 -4.42 -16.16
CA ALA A 175 5.51 -5.57 -16.42
C ALA A 175 6.29 -6.78 -16.96
N ASP A 176 7.27 -6.55 -17.84
CA ASP A 176 8.13 -7.59 -18.40
C ASP A 176 9.05 -8.23 -17.34
N GLU A 177 9.60 -7.42 -16.44
CA GLU A 177 10.38 -7.87 -15.29
C GLU A 177 9.56 -8.75 -14.36
N TRP A 178 8.28 -8.41 -14.13
CA TRP A 178 7.39 -9.19 -13.27
C TRP A 178 6.94 -10.50 -13.93
N ILE A 179 6.42 -10.43 -15.15
CA ILE A 179 5.91 -11.59 -15.89
C ILE A 179 7.03 -12.59 -16.19
N GLY A 180 8.22 -12.09 -16.56
CA GLY A 180 9.39 -12.94 -16.79
C GLY A 180 9.83 -13.72 -15.55
N ARG A 181 9.58 -13.20 -14.34
CA ARG A 181 9.89 -13.89 -13.07
C ARG A 181 8.89 -15.00 -12.77
N GLU A 182 7.59 -14.75 -12.94
CA GLU A 182 6.56 -15.75 -12.66
C GLU A 182 6.62 -16.94 -13.62
N MET A 183 7.14 -16.75 -14.84
CA MET A 183 7.38 -17.86 -15.78
C MET A 183 8.66 -18.67 -15.49
N GLY A 184 9.57 -18.14 -14.68
CA GLY A 184 10.86 -18.77 -14.36
C GLY A 184 10.96 -19.38 -12.96
N ALA A 185 9.90 -19.27 -12.15
CA ALA A 185 9.77 -19.82 -10.79
C ALA A 185 8.94 -21.12 -10.80
#